data_AF-A0A4Y7RB00-F1
#
_entry.id   AF-A0A4Y7RB00-F1
#
_cell.length_a   1.000
_cell.length_b   1.000
_cell.length_c   1.000
_cell.angle_alpha   90.00
_cell.angle_beta   90.00
_cell.angle_gamma   90.00
#
_symmetry.space_group_name_H-M   'P 1'
#
loop_
_entity.id
_entity.type
_entity.pdbx_description
1 polymer ?
#
loop_
_entity_poly.entity_id
_entity_poly.type
_entity_poly.pdbx_seq_one_letter_code
_entity_poly.pdbx_strand_id
1 'polypeptide(L)'
;MRGTVIKNEGKRGDTYSAMLRVPDPVTGKEKLKKKTFKSKKEADNWLTETINDVNKGTYSEPAKMTLREWLTVKILREAKSCSHHL
;
A
#
# COMPACT_ATOMS: atom_id res chain seq x y z
N MET A 1 -4.15 12.35 9.12
CA MET A 1 -3.64 11.06 8.60
C MET A 1 -4.49 10.64 7.40
N ARG A 2 -3.89 10.13 6.31
CA ARG A 2 -4.58 9.84 5.04
C ARG A 2 -5.39 8.54 5.01
N GLY A 3 -5.61 7.90 6.15
CA GLY A 3 -6.33 6.63 6.21
C GLY A 3 -7.12 6.43 7.49
N THR A 4 -8.00 5.44 7.44
CA THR A 4 -9.05 5.20 8.43
C THR A 4 -9.16 3.71 8.71
N VAL A 5 -9.26 3.35 9.99
CA VAL A 5 -9.62 1.99 10.41
C VAL A 5 -11.08 2.00 10.86
N ILE A 6 -11.89 1.14 10.25
CA ILE A 6 -13.32 1.00 10.54
C ILE A 6 -13.55 -0.37 11.18
N LYS A 7 -14.15 -0.40 12.37
CA LYS A 7 -14.67 -1.63 12.97
C LYS A 7 -15.97 -2.02 12.25
N ASN A 8 -16.07 -3.26 11.79
CA ASN A 8 -17.25 -3.82 11.15
C ASN A 8 -17.72 -4.98 12.02
N GLU A 9 -18.89 -4.82 12.62
CA GLU A 9 -19.50 -5.80 13.50
C GLU A 9 -20.42 -6.68 12.65
N GLY A 10 -20.07 -7.96 12.50
CA GLY A 10 -20.80 -8.90 11.67
C GLY A 10 -21.39 -10.04 12.48
N LYS A 11 -22.35 -10.77 11.89
CA LYS A 11 -22.93 -11.99 12.48
C LYS A 11 -21.89 -13.08 12.83
N ARG A 12 -20.70 -13.00 12.22
CA ARG A 12 -19.59 -13.96 12.38
C ARG A 12 -18.43 -13.42 13.23
N GLY A 13 -18.62 -12.27 13.89
CA GLY A 13 -17.61 -11.60 14.71
C GLY A 13 -17.15 -10.26 14.13
N ASP A 14 -16.31 -9.58 14.92
CA ASP A 14 -15.77 -8.27 14.62
C ASP A 14 -14.63 -8.37 13.59
N THR A 15 -14.64 -7.46 12.61
CA THR A 15 -13.57 -7.31 11.62
C THR A 15 -13.15 -5.85 11.51
N TYR A 16 -11.91 -5.60 11.08
CA TYR A 16 -11.33 -4.26 11.03
C TYR A 16 -10.91 -3.96 9.60
N SER A 17 -11.51 -2.95 8.98
CA SER A 17 -11.16 -2.50 7.63
C SER A 17 -10.23 -1.30 7.71
N ALA A 18 -9.00 -1.43 7.22
CA ALA A 18 -8.10 -0.30 7.00
C ALA A 18 -8.26 0.24 5.57
N MET A 19 -8.37 1.55 5.45
CA MET A 19 -8.52 2.28 4.19
C MET A 19 -7.48 3.37 4.06
N LEU A 20 -6.80 3.46 2.92
CA LEU A 20 -5.82 4.50 2.63
C LEU A 20 -5.89 4.93 1.17
N ARG A 21 -5.82 6.23 0.90
CA ARG A 21 -5.61 6.74 -0.47
C ARG A 21 -4.13 6.73 -0.81
N VAL A 22 -3.79 6.07 -1.90
CA VAL A 22 -2.42 5.89 -2.37
C VAL A 22 -2.30 6.41 -3.80
N PRO A 23 -1.28 7.23 -4.12
CA PRO A 23 -1.02 7.63 -5.50
C PRO A 23 -0.62 6.42 -6.35
N ASP A 24 -1.27 6.26 -7.50
CA ASP A 24 -0.91 5.25 -8.48
C ASP A 24 0.42 5.63 -9.16
N PRO A 25 1.44 4.76 -9.14
CA PRO A 25 2.78 5.10 -9.63
C PRO A 25 2.86 5.29 -11.15
N VAL A 26 1.84 4.86 -11.89
CA VAL A 26 1.80 4.96 -13.37
C VAL A 26 0.99 6.18 -13.81
N THR A 27 -0.12 6.45 -13.12
CA THR A 27 -1.09 7.49 -13.52
C THR A 27 -1.08 8.72 -12.65
N GLY A 28 -0.40 8.70 -11.49
CA GLY A 28 -0.37 9.79 -10.50
C GLY A 28 -1.68 10.02 -9.75
N LYS A 29 -2.77 9.34 -10.15
CA LYS A 29 -4.09 9.49 -9.54
C LYS A 29 -4.15 8.74 -8.20
N GLU A 30 -4.75 9.36 -7.19
CA GLU A 30 -5.00 8.69 -5.92
C GLU A 30 -6.04 7.56 -6.11
N LYS A 31 -5.70 6.35 -5.66
CA LYS A 31 -6.61 5.20 -5.59
C LYS A 31 -6.84 4.82 -4.13
N LEU A 32 -8.10 4.52 -3.80
CA LEU A 32 -8.43 4.01 -2.47
C LEU A 32 -8.04 2.53 -2.38
N LYS A 33 -7.22 2.20 -1.39
CA LYS A 33 -6.87 0.83 -1.01
C LYS A 33 -7.61 0.47 0.28
N LYS A 34 -8.31 -0.67 0.25
CA LYS A 34 -9.03 -1.22 1.39
C LYS A 34 -8.53 -2.63 1.68
N LYS A 35 -8.22 -2.93 2.94
CA LYS A 35 -7.90 -4.28 3.41
C LYS A 35 -8.62 -4.57 4.72
N THR A 36 -9.11 -5.80 4.88
CA THR A 36 -9.88 -6.23 6.06
C THR A 36 -9.06 -7.22 6.87
N PHE A 37 -9.08 -7.06 8.19
CA PHE A 37 -8.32 -7.81 9.17
C PHE A 37 -9.22 -8.36 10.29
N LYS A 38 -8.72 -9.35 11.03
CA LYS A 38 -9.42 -9.91 12.19
C LYS A 38 -9.15 -9.09 13.45
N SER A 39 -7.96 -8.47 13.56
CA SER A 39 -7.58 -7.66 14.72
C SER A 39 -7.37 -6.19 14.36
N LYS A 40 -7.73 -5.30 15.31
CA LYS A 40 -7.47 -3.86 15.22
C LYS A 40 -5.98 -3.57 15.07
N LYS A 41 -5.15 -4.28 15.84
CA LYS A 41 -3.68 -4.11 15.84
C LYS A 41 -3.08 -4.40 14.47
N GLU A 42 -3.57 -5.42 13.77
CA GLU A 42 -3.12 -5.75 12.42
C GLU A 42 -3.51 -4.65 11.42
N ALA A 43 -4.72 -4.10 11.55
CA ALA A 43 -5.19 -3.00 10.70
C ALA A 43 -4.35 -1.72 10.93
N ASP A 44 -4.04 -1.38 12.18
CA ASP A 44 -3.21 -0.22 12.54
C ASP A 44 -1.76 -0.38 12.07
N ASN A 45 -1.18 -1.57 12.24
CA ASN A 45 0.17 -1.89 11.75
C ASN A 45 0.23 -1.73 10.23
N TRP A 46 -0.69 -2.38 9.51
CA TRP A 46 -0.73 -2.27 8.05
C TRP A 46 -0.91 -0.83 7.58
N LEU A 47 -1.75 -0.05 8.26
CA LEU A 47 -1.98 1.35 7.92
C LEU A 47 -0.69 2.17 8.10
N THR A 48 0.02 1.96 9.22
CA THR A 48 1.27 2.66 9.54
C THR A 48 2.38 2.31 8.55
N GLU A 49 2.58 1.02 8.25
CA GLU A 49 3.54 0.55 7.25
C GLU A 49 3.24 1.14 5.88
N THR A 50 1.98 1.05 5.46
CA THR A 50 1.53 1.59 4.17
C THR A 50 1.75 3.10 4.08
N ILE A 51 1.44 3.87 5.12
CA ILE A 51 1.70 5.32 5.14
C ILE A 51 3.19 5.61 5.01
N ASN A 52 4.03 4.88 5.75
CA ASN A 52 5.48 5.03 5.65
C ASN A 52 6.00 4.73 4.24
N ASP A 53 5.50 3.68 3.61
CA ASP A 53 5.90 3.31 2.26
C ASP A 53 5.43 4.33 1.21
N VAL A 54 4.23 4.89 1.38
CA VAL A 54 3.72 5.97 0.52
C VAL A 54 4.58 7.22 0.67
N ASN A 55 4.93 7.60 1.89
CA ASN A 55 5.80 8.75 2.15
C ASN A 55 7.20 8.56 1.56
N LYS A 56 7.72 7.33 1.55
CA LYS A 56 9.00 6.98 0.93
C LYS A 56 8.93 6.84 -0.60
N GLY A 57 7.73 6.84 -1.19
CA GLY A 57 7.52 6.55 -2.62
C GLY A 57 7.75 5.08 -3.00
N THR A 58 7.89 4.18 -2.01
CA THR A 58 8.24 2.77 -2.21
C THR A 58 7.03 1.85 -2.15
N TYR A 59 5.83 2.37 -1.86
CA TYR A 59 4.65 1.53 -1.68
C TYR A 59 4.43 0.55 -2.83
N SER A 60 4.45 -0.73 -2.46
CA SER A 60 4.08 -1.86 -3.30
C SER A 60 3.17 -2.76 -2.48
N GLU A 61 2.03 -3.16 -3.03
CA GLU A 61 1.07 -4.01 -2.33
C GLU A 61 1.66 -5.41 -2.11
N PRO A 62 1.97 -5.82 -0.85
CA PRO A 62 2.82 -6.98 -0.59
C PRO A 62 2.15 -8.33 -0.90
N ALA A 63 0.82 -8.36 -1.02
CA ALA A 63 0.07 -9.61 -1.20
C ALA A 63 -0.02 -10.09 -2.65
N LYS A 64 0.47 -9.32 -3.63
CA LYS A 64 0.31 -9.65 -5.06
C LYS A 64 1.59 -9.62 -5.88
N MET A 65 2.70 -9.14 -5.31
CA MET A 65 3.93 -9.01 -6.06
C MET A 65 4.78 -10.26 -5.89
N THR A 66 4.93 -11.04 -6.96
CA THR A 66 5.94 -12.10 -6.99
C THR A 66 7.34 -11.49 -6.95
N LEU A 67 8.33 -12.26 -6.48
CA LEU A 67 9.74 -11.82 -6.43
C LEU A 67 10.24 -11.31 -7.79
N ARG A 68 9.78 -11.95 -8.88
CA ARG A 68 10.10 -11.57 -10.26
C ARG A 68 9.55 -10.19 -10.61
N GLU A 69 8.30 -9.92 -10.25
CA GLU A 69 7.67 -8.61 -10.48
C GLU A 69 8.37 -7.53 -9.64
N TRP A 70 8.74 -7.85 -8.41
CA TRP A 70 9.48 -6.92 -7.53
C TRP A 70 10.83 -6.52 -8.11
N LEU A 71 11.64 -7.50 -8.55
CA LEU A 71 12.93 -7.25 -9.19
C LEU A 71 12.77 -6.43 -10.48
N THR A 72 11.75 -6.74 -11.28
CA THR A 72 11.46 -6.02 -12.53
C THR A 72 11.13 -4.56 -12.26
N VAL A 73 10.25 -4.27 -11.30
CA VAL A 73 9.91 -2.89 -10.92
C VAL A 73 11.11 -2.14 -10.37
N LYS A 74 11.97 -2.81 -9.59
CA LYS A 74 13.19 -2.20 -9.05
C LYS A 74 14.17 -1.80 -10.14
N ILE A 75 14.50 -2.72 -11.05
CA ILE A 75 15.43 -2.48 -12.17
C ILE A 75 14.90 -1.39 -13.11
N LEU A 76 13.60 -1.41 -13.44
CA LEU A 76 12.97 -0.40 -14.29
C LEU A 76 12.95 1.01 -13.64
N ARG A 77 12.87 1.09 -12.31
CA ARG A 77 12.95 2.38 -11.58
C ARG A 77 14.37 2.94 -11.60
N GLU A 78 15.39 2.11 -11.38
CA GLU A 78 16.80 2.51 -11.46
C GLU A 78 17.19 2.97 -12.87
N ALA A 79 16.72 2.26 -13.91
CA ALA A 79 16.96 2.64 -15.30
C ALA A 79 16.36 4.02 -15.68
N LYS A 80 15.19 4.38 -15.12
CA LYS A 80 14.59 5.72 -15.35
C LYS A 80 15.32 6.85 -14.62
N SER A 81 15.95 6.56 -13.48
CA SER A 81 16.75 7.53 -12.75
C SER A 81 18.07 7.87 -13.45
N CYS A 82 18.55 7.01 -14.35
CA CYS A 82 19.77 7.22 -15.14
C CYS A 82 19.57 8.12 -16.37
N SER A 83 18.33 8.32 -16.84
CA SER A 83 18.05 9.08 -18.07
C SER A 83 17.95 10.60 -17.88
N HIS A 84 18.18 11.13 -16.68
CA HIS A 84 18.13 12.58 -16.40
C HIS A 84 19.51 13.21 -16.16
N HIS A 85 20.57 12.48 -16.46
CA HIS A 85 21.96 12.96 -16.44
C HIS A 85 22.64 12.62 -17.77
N LEU A 86 22.20 13.28 -18.86
CA LEU A 86 22.96 13.42 -20.09
C LEU A 86 22.59 14.76 -20.74
#